data_AF-A0A212AGZ3-F1
#
_entry.id   AF-A0A212AGZ3-F1
#
_cell.length_a   1.000
_cell.length_b   1.000
_cell.length_c   1.000
_cell.angle_alpha   90.00
_cell.angle_beta   90.00
_cell.angle_gamma   90.00
#
_symmetry.space_group_name_H-M   'P 1'
#
loop_
_entity.id
_entity.type
_entity.pdbx_description
1 polymer ?
#
loop_
_entity_poly.entity_id
_entity_poly.type
_entity_poly.pdbx_seq_one_letter_code
_entity_poly.pdbx_strand_id
1 'polypeptide(L)'
;MKGNFNACLSHTLRWEGGYSDHPDDPGGKTYRGVTQATYDAWRRTQGHSPRPVAQMSDEEMRSIYRSQYWDTVRGDDLPRGVDLAMFDYAVNSGPARAARDLQATLSVTRDGVVGNLTLSAMKGKAASTLAASLCDR
;
A
#
# COMPACT_ATOMS: atom_id res chain seq x y z
N MET A 1 -4.78 14.22 -3.99
CA MET A 1 -6.10 14.45 -4.61
C MET A 1 -7.08 13.47 -3.97
N LYS A 2 -8.12 13.92 -3.26
CA LYS A 2 -9.00 13.01 -2.51
C LYS A 2 -9.74 12.04 -3.43
N GLY A 3 -9.73 10.75 -3.12
CA GLY A 3 -10.69 9.78 -3.66
C GLY A 3 -10.24 8.87 -4.81
N ASN A 4 -8.94 8.74 -5.10
CA ASN A 4 -8.47 7.82 -6.15
C ASN A 4 -8.24 6.37 -5.67
N PHE A 5 -8.41 6.10 -4.37
CA PHE A 5 -8.16 4.80 -3.75
C PHE A 5 -8.83 3.63 -4.49
N ASN A 6 -10.11 3.75 -4.83
CA ASN A 6 -10.84 2.65 -5.48
C ASN A 6 -10.25 2.30 -6.85
N ALA A 7 -9.86 3.31 -7.64
CA ALA A 7 -9.26 3.10 -8.95
C ALA A 7 -7.85 2.49 -8.82
N CYS A 8 -7.06 2.97 -7.87
CA CYS A 8 -5.73 2.41 -7.58
C CYS A 8 -5.83 0.97 -7.07
N LEU A 9 -6.74 0.69 -6.14
CA LEU A 9 -6.99 -0.66 -5.64
C LEU A 9 -7.39 -1.62 -6.76
N SER A 10 -8.34 -1.22 -7.62
CA SER A 10 -8.73 -2.03 -8.76
C SER A 10 -7.58 -2.27 -9.74
N HIS A 11 -6.68 -1.30 -9.92
CA HIS A 11 -5.51 -1.46 -10.78
C HIS A 11 -4.49 -2.44 -10.18
N THR A 12 -4.10 -2.26 -8.92
CA THR A 12 -3.14 -3.11 -8.22
C THR A 12 -3.65 -4.54 -8.08
N LEU A 13 -4.91 -4.73 -7.68
CA LEU A 13 -5.53 -6.07 -7.55
C LEU A 13 -5.66 -6.84 -8.86
N ARG A 14 -5.60 -6.16 -10.02
CA ARG A 14 -5.58 -6.84 -11.32
C ARG A 14 -4.33 -7.71 -11.48
N TRP A 15 -3.22 -7.33 -10.84
CA TRP A 15 -1.93 -8.00 -10.92
C TRP A 15 -1.64 -8.89 -9.70
N GLU A 16 -2.15 -8.53 -8.52
CA GLU A 16 -2.03 -9.24 -7.23
C GLU A 16 -2.96 -10.48 -7.08
N GLY A 17 -3.26 -11.21 -8.17
CA GLY A 17 -4.35 -12.20 -8.23
C GLY A 17 -4.34 -13.32 -7.15
N GLY A 18 -5.55 -13.81 -6.83
CA GLY A 18 -5.84 -15.19 -6.37
C GLY A 18 -5.54 -15.57 -4.90
N TYR A 19 -6.13 -16.69 -4.45
CA TYR A 19 -5.71 -17.39 -3.21
C TYR A 19 -4.41 -18.14 -3.51
N SER A 20 -3.39 -17.97 -2.66
CA SER A 20 -2.16 -18.75 -2.71
C SER A 20 -1.92 -19.39 -1.36
N ASP A 21 -1.73 -20.70 -1.35
CA ASP A 21 -1.43 -21.52 -0.19
C ASP A 21 -0.30 -22.46 -0.59
N HIS A 22 0.90 -21.89 -0.73
CA HIS A 22 2.08 -22.66 -1.07
C HIS A 22 2.76 -23.12 0.23
N PRO A 23 3.03 -24.43 0.41
CA PRO A 23 3.60 -24.97 1.65
C PRO A 23 5.00 -24.43 1.98
N ASP A 24 5.72 -23.94 0.96
CA ASP A 24 7.03 -23.27 1.11
C ASP A 24 6.92 -21.74 1.27
N ASP A 25 5.71 -21.17 1.35
CA ASP A 25 5.53 -19.73 1.50
C ASP A 25 5.71 -19.31 2.97
N PRO A 26 6.74 -18.51 3.31
CA PRO A 26 6.92 -18.01 4.67
C PRO A 26 5.74 -17.14 5.15
N GLY A 27 4.93 -16.61 4.23
CA GLY A 27 3.72 -15.84 4.53
C GLY A 27 2.52 -16.68 4.99
N GLY A 28 2.54 -17.99 4.77
CA GLY A 28 1.43 -18.90 5.03
C GLY A 28 0.19 -18.59 4.17
N LYS A 29 -0.99 -19.00 4.64
CA LYS A 29 -2.27 -18.80 3.92
C LYS A 29 -2.46 -17.34 3.55
N THR A 30 -2.59 -17.06 2.25
CA THR A 30 -2.74 -15.71 1.70
C THR A 30 -3.95 -15.66 0.77
N TYR A 31 -4.80 -14.65 0.96
CA TYR A 31 -5.95 -14.40 0.08
C TYR A 31 -5.94 -12.96 -0.40
N ARG A 32 -5.79 -12.77 -1.72
CA ARG A 32 -5.75 -11.45 -2.38
C ARG A 32 -4.74 -10.51 -1.71
N GLY A 33 -3.47 -10.94 -1.65
CA GLY A 33 -2.36 -10.17 -1.08
C GLY A 33 -2.36 -10.00 0.45
N VAL A 34 -3.37 -10.50 1.16
CA VAL A 34 -3.44 -10.42 2.63
C VAL A 34 -3.11 -11.78 3.25
N THR A 35 -2.08 -11.81 4.10
CA THR A 35 -1.71 -13.01 4.87
C THR A 35 -2.66 -13.24 6.06
N GLN A 36 -2.78 -14.48 6.52
CA GLN A 36 -3.55 -14.82 7.73
C GLN A 36 -3.14 -13.98 8.95
N ALA A 37 -1.84 -13.76 9.15
CA ALA A 37 -1.32 -12.97 10.26
C ALA A 37 -1.77 -11.49 10.18
N THR A 38 -1.70 -10.90 8.99
CA THR A 38 -2.15 -9.52 8.72
C THR A 38 -3.65 -9.39 8.97
N TYR A 39 -4.42 -10.38 8.49
CA TYR A 39 -5.85 -10.39 8.65
C TYR A 39 -6.28 -10.53 10.12
N ASP A 40 -5.66 -11.45 10.86
CA ASP A 40 -5.95 -11.64 12.29
C ASP A 40 -5.54 -10.42 13.12
N ALA A 41 -4.42 -9.77 12.78
CA ALA A 41 -4.02 -8.53 13.40
C ALA A 41 -5.05 -7.42 13.17
N TRP A 42 -5.52 -7.26 11.93
CA TRP A 42 -6.55 -6.29 11.59
C TRP A 42 -7.88 -6.60 12.28
N ARG A 43 -8.35 -7.85 12.29
CA ARG A 43 -9.59 -8.23 13.00
C ARG A 43 -9.51 -7.91 14.48
N ARG A 44 -8.36 -8.14 15.12
CA ARG A 44 -8.13 -7.76 16.52
C ARG A 44 -8.26 -6.25 16.75
N THR A 45 -7.79 -5.39 15.83
CA THR A 45 -7.98 -3.94 15.95
C THR A 45 -9.45 -3.52 15.79
N GLN A 46 -10.25 -4.32 15.08
CA GLN A 46 -11.70 -4.14 14.97
C GLN A 46 -12.50 -4.78 16.11
N GLY A 47 -11.85 -5.39 17.11
CA GLY A 47 -12.52 -6.08 18.21
C GLY A 47 -13.16 -7.42 17.81
N HIS A 48 -12.73 -8.00 16.69
CA HIS A 48 -13.22 -9.27 16.18
C HIS A 48 -12.25 -10.43 16.47
N SER A 49 -12.78 -11.65 16.66
CA SER A 49 -11.96 -12.86 16.78
C SER A 49 -11.18 -13.14 15.48
N PRO A 50 -10.14 -14.00 15.46
CA PRO A 50 -9.54 -14.51 14.22
C PRO A 50 -10.54 -15.30 13.35
N ARG A 51 -10.33 -15.34 12.02
CA ARG A 51 -10.98 -16.33 11.10
C ARG A 51 -10.09 -16.58 9.89
N PRO A 52 -10.28 -17.71 9.16
CA PRO A 52 -9.49 -17.98 7.97
C PRO A 52 -9.51 -16.82 6.98
N VAL A 53 -8.34 -16.42 6.47
CA VAL A 53 -8.21 -15.31 5.51
C VAL A 53 -8.96 -15.57 4.21
N ALA A 54 -9.17 -16.85 3.86
CA ALA A 54 -10.03 -17.27 2.75
C ALA A 54 -11.52 -16.87 2.92
N GLN A 55 -11.95 -16.51 4.14
CA GLN A 55 -13.32 -16.02 4.43
C GLN A 55 -13.39 -14.49 4.55
N MET A 56 -12.29 -13.77 4.26
CA MET A 56 -12.26 -12.32 4.28
C MET A 56 -13.23 -11.75 3.23
N SER A 57 -14.05 -10.79 3.63
CA SER A 57 -14.96 -10.12 2.70
C SER A 57 -14.23 -9.06 1.87
N ASP A 58 -14.81 -8.68 0.74
CA ASP A 58 -14.29 -7.60 -0.09
C ASP A 58 -14.23 -6.27 0.69
N GLU A 59 -15.16 -6.04 1.61
CA GLU A 59 -15.20 -4.84 2.45
C GLU A 59 -14.05 -4.80 3.46
N GLU A 60 -13.77 -5.92 4.12
CA GLU A 60 -12.65 -6.04 5.06
C GLU A 60 -11.32 -5.89 4.32
N MET A 61 -11.18 -6.54 3.16
CA MET A 61 -10.01 -6.40 2.29
C MET A 61 -9.80 -4.94 1.90
N ARG A 62 -10.83 -4.26 1.41
CA ARG A 62 -10.76 -2.83 1.08
C ARG A 62 -10.33 -2.00 2.28
N SER A 63 -10.84 -2.32 3.47
CA SER A 63 -10.48 -1.63 4.72
C SER A 63 -9.03 -1.87 5.13
N ILE A 64 -8.51 -3.09 4.92
CA ILE A 64 -7.10 -3.42 5.13
C ILE A 64 -6.21 -2.66 4.17
N TYR A 65 -6.49 -2.73 2.86
CA TYR A 65 -5.72 -2.00 1.84
C TYR A 65 -5.73 -0.49 2.08
N ARG A 66 -6.89 0.04 2.49
CA ARG A 66 -7.05 1.45 2.81
C ARG A 66 -6.17 1.84 4.01
N SER A 67 -6.36 1.18 5.14
CA SER A 67 -5.72 1.55 6.41
C SER A 67 -4.23 1.25 6.44
N GLN A 68 -3.80 0.09 5.95
CA GLN A 68 -2.42 -0.38 6.10
C GLN A 68 -1.48 0.16 5.01
N TYR A 69 -2.01 0.47 3.82
CA TYR A 69 -1.18 0.87 2.68
C TYR A 69 -1.52 2.29 2.21
N TRP A 70 -2.76 2.54 1.77
CA TRP A 70 -3.14 3.83 1.19
C TRP A 70 -2.99 4.99 2.17
N ASP A 71 -3.55 4.86 3.37
CA ASP A 71 -3.51 5.92 4.39
C ASP A 71 -2.09 6.07 4.95
N THR A 72 -1.34 4.97 5.12
CA THR A 72 0.06 4.99 5.58
C THR A 72 0.97 5.79 4.65
N VAL A 73 0.76 5.72 3.34
CA VAL A 73 1.50 6.54 2.36
C VAL A 73 0.83 7.88 2.04
N ARG A 74 -0.24 8.23 2.75
CA ARG A 74 -1.06 9.42 2.52
C ARG A 74 -1.53 9.54 1.06
N GLY A 75 -2.03 8.46 0.48
CA GLY A 75 -2.44 8.41 -0.94
C GLY A 75 -3.41 9.53 -1.35
N ASP A 76 -4.31 9.96 -0.45
CA ASP A 76 -5.23 11.08 -0.70
C ASP A 76 -4.53 12.44 -0.85
N ASP A 77 -3.29 12.58 -0.39
CA ASP A 77 -2.48 13.80 -0.47
C ASP A 77 -1.49 13.78 -1.66
N LEU A 78 -1.33 12.62 -2.31
CA LEU A 78 -0.41 12.47 -3.43
C LEU A 78 -1.04 12.97 -4.77
N PRO A 79 -0.21 13.44 -5.73
CA PRO A 79 -0.64 13.69 -7.10
C PRO A 79 -1.06 12.40 -7.80
N ARG A 80 -1.98 12.52 -8.77
CA ARG A 80 -2.34 11.39 -9.64
C ARG A 80 -1.12 10.79 -10.34
N GLY A 81 -1.08 9.47 -10.44
CA GLY A 81 0.03 8.70 -10.98
C GLY A 81 1.09 8.39 -9.92
N VAL A 82 1.43 9.36 -9.06
CA VAL A 82 2.29 9.10 -7.89
C VAL A 82 1.52 8.33 -6.83
N ASP A 83 0.24 8.63 -6.64
CA ASP A 83 -0.67 7.89 -5.75
C ASP A 83 -0.75 6.41 -6.10
N LEU A 84 -0.91 6.08 -7.39
CA LEU A 84 -0.91 4.72 -7.88
C LEU A 84 0.45 4.05 -7.68
N ALA A 85 1.53 4.68 -8.14
CA ALA A 85 2.88 4.09 -8.03
C ALA A 85 3.29 3.87 -6.56
N MET A 86 3.00 4.83 -5.67
CA MET A 86 3.24 4.68 -4.24
C MET A 86 2.40 3.60 -3.60
N PHE A 87 1.11 3.53 -3.93
CA PHE A 87 0.21 2.53 -3.39
C PHE A 87 0.62 1.12 -3.84
N ASP A 88 0.86 0.94 -5.13
CA ASP A 88 1.28 -0.33 -5.71
C ASP A 88 2.64 -0.79 -5.13
N TYR A 89 3.60 0.12 -5.02
CA TYR A 89 4.89 -0.20 -4.42
C TYR A 89 4.75 -0.53 -2.92
N ALA A 90 3.89 0.20 -2.19
CA ALA A 90 3.63 -0.08 -0.79
C ALA A 90 2.99 -1.46 -0.59
N VAL A 91 2.10 -1.89 -1.48
CA VAL A 91 1.49 -3.23 -1.45
C VAL A 91 2.56 -4.31 -1.68
N ASN A 92 3.38 -4.16 -2.71
CA ASN A 92 4.39 -5.16 -3.08
C ASN A 92 5.60 -5.24 -2.13
N SER A 93 6.01 -4.12 -1.53
CA SER A 93 7.29 -4.01 -0.81
C SER A 93 7.19 -3.39 0.59
N GLY A 94 5.98 -3.05 1.02
CA GLY A 94 5.70 -2.45 2.32
C GLY A 94 5.74 -0.91 2.29
N PRO A 95 4.82 -0.24 3.01
CA PRO A 95 4.64 1.22 2.95
C PRO A 95 5.87 2.00 3.45
N ALA A 96 6.56 1.50 4.47
CA ALA A 96 7.75 2.16 4.99
C ALA A 96 8.91 2.17 3.99
N ARG A 97 9.06 1.11 3.18
CA ARG A 97 10.08 1.05 2.13
C ARG A 97 9.74 2.01 0.99
N ALA A 98 8.51 1.94 0.47
CA ALA A 98 8.03 2.86 -0.56
C ALA A 98 8.21 4.33 -0.14
N ALA A 99 7.89 4.68 1.11
CA ALA A 99 8.08 6.02 1.65
C ALA A 99 9.57 6.45 1.66
N ARG A 100 10.49 5.57 2.09
CA ARG A 100 11.93 5.87 2.08
C ARG A 100 12.48 6.09 0.68
N ASP A 101 12.00 5.34 -0.30
CA ASP A 101 12.45 5.46 -1.69
C ASP A 101 11.87 6.70 -2.37
N LEU A 102 10.64 7.11 -2.03
CA LEU A 102 10.14 8.43 -2.42
C LEU A 102 10.99 9.55 -1.79
N GLN A 103 11.27 9.46 -0.49
CA GLN A 103 12.12 10.43 0.22
C GLN A 103 13.53 10.51 -0.36
N ALA A 104 14.07 9.37 -0.82
CA ALA A 104 15.32 9.30 -1.57
C ALA A 104 15.29 10.16 -2.83
N THR A 105 14.26 9.97 -3.67
CA THR A 105 14.07 10.76 -4.90
C THR A 105 13.91 12.25 -4.60
N LEU A 106 13.24 12.59 -3.50
CA LEU A 106 13.01 13.97 -3.07
C LEU A 106 14.20 14.61 -2.35
N SER A 107 15.28 13.86 -2.09
CA SER A 107 16.44 14.32 -1.33
C SER A 107 16.09 14.89 0.05
N VAL A 108 15.13 14.27 0.74
CA VAL A 108 14.75 14.57 2.13
C VAL A 108 15.13 13.42 3.06
N THR A 109 15.00 13.63 4.37
CA THR A 109 15.22 12.59 5.38
C THR A 109 14.39 11.34 5.08
N ARG A 110 15.03 10.17 5.08
CA ARG A 110 14.42 8.87 4.79
C ARG A 110 13.89 8.18 6.04
N ASP A 111 12.98 8.84 6.75
CA ASP A 111 12.37 8.30 7.97
C ASP A 111 11.30 7.21 7.71
N GLY A 112 10.86 7.06 6.45
CA GLY A 112 9.83 6.10 6.06
C GLY A 112 8.40 6.53 6.40
N VAL A 113 8.21 7.80 6.74
CA VAL A 113 6.91 8.40 7.04
C VAL A 113 6.61 9.49 6.02
N VAL A 114 5.51 9.34 5.27
CA VAL A 114 5.07 10.39 4.35
C VAL A 114 4.48 11.55 5.16
N GLY A 115 5.34 12.47 5.62
CA GLY A 115 4.96 13.65 6.39
C GLY A 115 4.78 14.90 5.54
N ASN A 116 4.49 16.04 6.21
CA ASN A 116 4.37 17.33 5.54
C ASN A 116 5.67 17.77 4.85
N LEU A 117 6.84 17.33 5.35
CA LEU A 117 8.13 17.56 4.70
C LEU A 117 8.20 16.85 3.34
N THR A 118 7.87 15.55 3.30
CA THR A 118 7.80 14.75 2.06
C THR A 118 6.83 15.40 1.07
N LEU A 119 5.61 15.71 1.49
CA LEU A 119 4.61 16.34 0.62
C LEU A 119 5.02 17.72 0.10
N SER A 120 5.71 18.51 0.92
CA SER A 120 6.19 19.82 0.50
C SER A 120 7.34 19.71 -0.50
N ALA A 121 8.24 18.73 -0.33
CA ALA A 121 9.36 18.50 -1.24
C ALA A 121 8.91 18.00 -2.63
N MET A 122 7.71 17.44 -2.74
CA MET A 122 7.11 17.08 -4.03
C MET A 122 6.68 18.31 -4.84
N LYS A 123 6.44 19.47 -4.19
CA LYS A 123 6.00 20.68 -4.89
C LYS A 123 7.09 21.13 -5.87
N GLY A 124 6.71 21.37 -7.12
CA GLY A 124 7.64 21.78 -8.19
C GLY A 124 8.37 20.62 -8.88
N LYS A 125 8.12 19.36 -8.49
CA LYS A 125 8.58 18.17 -9.23
C LYS A 125 7.46 17.67 -10.14
N ALA A 126 7.82 17.18 -11.33
CA ALA A 126 6.86 16.58 -12.24
C ALA A 126 6.37 15.23 -11.67
N ALA A 127 5.05 15.05 -11.58
CA ALA A 127 4.44 13.83 -11.06
C ALA A 127 4.87 12.58 -11.85
N SER A 128 5.04 12.70 -13.18
CA SER A 128 5.53 11.62 -14.04
C SER A 128 6.94 11.17 -13.68
N THR A 129 7.85 12.11 -13.37
CA THR A 129 9.22 11.79 -12.95
C THR A 129 9.23 11.07 -11.61
N LEU A 130 8.41 11.52 -10.66
CA LEU A 130 8.30 10.86 -9.36
C LEU A 130 7.73 9.44 -9.50
N ALA A 131 6.66 9.28 -10.27
CA ALA A 131 6.05 7.97 -10.52
C ALA A 131 7.04 7.01 -11.20
N ALA A 132 7.73 7.45 -12.26
CA ALA A 132 8.75 6.64 -12.93
C ALA A 132 9.86 6.20 -11.96
N SER A 133 10.34 7.12 -11.11
CA SER A 133 11.39 6.81 -10.13
C SER A 133 10.99 5.79 -9.07
N LEU A 134 9.69 5.55 -8.87
CA LEU A 134 9.16 4.53 -7.97
C LEU A 134 8.98 3.20 -8.70
N CYS A 135 8.62 3.21 -9.97
CA CYS A 135 8.52 2.01 -10.80
C CYS A 135 9.89 1.38 -11.11
N ASP A 136 10.97 2.18 -11.11
CA ASP A 136 12.34 1.73 -11.38
C ASP A 136 13.05 1.12 -10.15
N ARG A 137 12.35 0.89 -9.03
CA ARG A 137 12.93 0.47 -7.74
C ARG A 137 12.85 -1.03 -7.46
#